data_AF-A0A6A4V015-F1
#
_entry.id   AF-A0A6A4V015-F1
#
_cell.length_a   1.000
_cell.length_b   1.000
_cell.length_c   1.000
_cell.angle_alpha   90.00
_cell.angle_beta   90.00
_cell.angle_gamma   90.00
#
_symmetry.space_group_name_H-M   'P 1'
#
loop_
_entity.id
_entity.type
_entity.pdbx_description
1 polymer ?
#
loop_
_entity_poly.entity_id
_entity_poly.type
_entity_poly.pdbx_seq_one_letter_code
_entity_poly.pdbx_strand_id
1 'polypeptide(L)'
;MSVMLCVVRASVMLTVCLFQLDRAKTAVQAEIHELEHGVDATFEQISTSFQEVIDSLERRRAQLLSQVKETRDEKKTVLEDQFAADRLGAQQGAEPVRRAAVPGQYQYLSHGSVPGQCWVSGLKHQAQSQCDGLQYQVQVRNITRQISELNQKLDSVSRLSEPRENGFVRYEYQHNSSPGDLAAALAAFGRVRTSRTFPGLCQLGEVHAAAHLRATVRLTALDYHGERQTAGGDPFTARLTDPDGQESAVRITDLQDGTYQLTFRPRRAGPHALDVRLFGRPVARAPLQFDVSQHNDPVRCVGARGDGDDQLCQPVGVAVASDGSVYVTDTGNSRVKVLDRELRVTQHILGSGLEERGATGIAVTETGSLVLVNWRSRQLTEVMPDGRLVSQFSHDALQAPIDVAVSRAGELLVADNGLDQVLVFSRDGQLLRTVGERGQRPGQFRLLSAVCVAPDGCLVAADSRIQVFSEQGQLLREMIAEPSVRGYYGGVTCDLLGNVLATRTEKSRHYVQVFSLDTGKLQFWIDSDGSRLRRPAGLACSDDGSVLVVDLGNNCLKQYRYL
;
A
#
# COMPACT_ATOMS: atom_id res chain seq x y z
N MET A 1 -36.41 -68.34 53.98
CA MET A 1 -36.94 -67.16 53.26
C MET A 1 -35.89 -66.07 53.01
N SER A 2 -35.41 -65.31 54.01
CA SER A 2 -34.62 -64.07 53.79
C SER A 2 -33.45 -64.19 52.78
N VAL A 3 -32.62 -65.24 52.89
CA VAL A 3 -31.51 -65.49 51.94
C VAL A 3 -31.98 -65.63 50.50
N MET A 4 -33.03 -66.43 50.26
CA MET A 4 -33.59 -66.68 48.92
C MET A 4 -34.15 -65.37 48.31
N LEU A 5 -34.72 -64.49 49.12
CA LEU A 5 -35.21 -63.19 48.67
C LEU A 5 -34.06 -62.24 48.29
N CYS A 6 -32.95 -62.24 49.04
CA CYS A 6 -31.73 -61.51 48.69
C CYS A 6 -31.07 -62.05 47.42
N VAL A 7 -31.05 -63.38 47.24
CA VAL A 7 -30.50 -64.04 46.04
C VAL A 7 -31.30 -63.71 44.80
N VAL A 8 -32.64 -63.80 44.86
CA VAL A 8 -33.51 -63.40 43.75
C VAL A 8 -33.36 -61.91 43.44
N ARG A 9 -33.28 -61.03 44.46
CA ARG A 9 -33.01 -59.60 44.23
C ARG A 9 -31.64 -59.34 43.60
N ALA A 10 -30.57 -60.01 44.05
CA ALA A 10 -29.24 -59.88 43.49
C ALA A 10 -29.17 -60.39 42.05
N SER A 11 -29.82 -61.52 41.76
CA SER A 11 -29.93 -62.06 40.39
C SER A 11 -30.71 -61.13 39.47
N VAL A 12 -31.87 -60.61 39.90
CA VAL A 12 -32.65 -59.62 39.14
C VAL A 12 -31.85 -58.34 38.91
N MET A 13 -31.14 -57.81 39.92
CA MET A 13 -30.24 -56.67 39.74
C MET A 13 -29.10 -56.95 38.76
N LEU A 14 -28.52 -58.15 38.78
CA LEU A 14 -27.46 -58.54 37.85
C LEU A 14 -28.00 -58.65 36.41
N THR A 15 -29.18 -59.25 36.22
CA THR A 15 -29.86 -59.31 34.92
C THR A 15 -30.20 -57.91 34.40
N VAL A 16 -30.70 -57.01 35.25
CA VAL A 16 -30.95 -55.60 34.89
C VAL A 16 -29.65 -54.88 34.54
N CYS A 17 -28.57 -55.07 35.30
CA CYS A 17 -27.27 -54.47 35.02
C CYS A 17 -26.68 -54.95 33.69
N LEU A 18 -26.74 -56.26 33.42
CA LEU A 18 -26.32 -56.86 32.13
C LEU A 18 -27.17 -56.34 30.97
N PHE A 19 -28.49 -56.23 31.14
CA PHE A 19 -29.39 -55.68 30.12
C PHE A 19 -29.10 -54.20 29.82
N GLN A 20 -28.81 -53.39 30.85
CA GLN A 20 -28.41 -51.99 30.64
C GLN A 20 -27.02 -51.87 30.00
N LEU A 21 -26.07 -52.76 30.31
CA LEU A 21 -24.75 -52.80 29.67
C LEU A 21 -24.82 -53.25 28.20
N ASP A 22 -25.68 -54.21 27.87
CA ASP A 22 -25.89 -54.66 26.48
C ASP A 22 -26.63 -53.57 25.68
N ARG A 23 -27.63 -52.92 26.27
CA ARG A 23 -28.29 -51.73 25.69
C ARG A 23 -27.30 -50.58 25.48
N ALA A 24 -26.45 -50.28 26.45
CA ALA A 24 -25.39 -49.27 26.35
C ALA A 24 -24.44 -49.57 25.19
N LYS A 25 -23.98 -50.82 25.10
CA LYS A 25 -23.13 -51.30 24.01
C LYS A 25 -23.83 -51.18 22.66
N THR A 26 -25.10 -51.59 22.54
CA THR A 26 -25.86 -51.46 21.29
C THR A 26 -26.04 -49.99 20.88
N ALA A 27 -26.31 -49.08 21.82
CA ALA A 27 -26.40 -47.64 21.54
C ALA A 27 -25.06 -47.08 21.03
N VAL A 28 -23.95 -47.38 21.71
CA VAL A 28 -22.60 -46.95 21.27
C VAL A 28 -22.21 -47.58 19.93
N GLN A 29 -22.58 -48.83 19.66
CA GLN A 29 -22.32 -49.46 18.35
C GLN A 29 -23.19 -48.87 17.22
N ALA A 30 -24.40 -48.40 17.52
CA ALA A 30 -25.22 -47.67 16.56
C ALA A 30 -24.63 -46.27 16.26
N GLU A 31 -24.25 -45.52 17.30
CA GLU A 31 -23.61 -44.21 17.18
C GLU A 31 -22.30 -44.28 16.38
N ILE A 32 -21.47 -45.30 16.61
CA ILE A 32 -20.25 -45.55 15.82
C ILE A 32 -20.60 -45.81 14.35
N HIS A 33 -21.65 -46.59 14.07
CA HIS A 33 -22.02 -46.92 12.69
C HIS A 33 -22.64 -45.72 11.94
N GLU A 34 -23.44 -44.88 12.62
CA GLU A 34 -23.92 -43.61 12.08
C GLU A 34 -22.78 -42.62 11.84
N LEU A 35 -21.77 -42.59 12.72
CA LEU A 35 -20.55 -41.79 12.52
C LEU A 35 -19.71 -42.29 11.34
N GLU A 36 -19.47 -43.60 11.20
CA GLU A 36 -18.77 -44.21 10.07
C GLU A 36 -19.47 -43.87 8.74
N HIS A 37 -20.78 -44.10 8.66
CA HIS A 37 -21.59 -43.76 7.48
C HIS A 37 -21.64 -42.24 7.23
N GLY A 38 -21.60 -41.42 8.28
CA GLY A 38 -21.52 -39.96 8.19
C GLY A 38 -20.18 -39.47 7.64
N VAL A 39 -19.08 -40.13 7.98
CA VAL A 39 -17.74 -39.86 7.44
C VAL A 39 -17.68 -40.25 5.96
N ASP A 40 -18.13 -41.44 5.57
CA ASP A 40 -18.13 -41.87 4.16
C ASP A 40 -19.01 -40.95 3.28
N ALA A 41 -20.23 -40.63 3.73
CA ALA A 41 -21.11 -39.70 3.02
C ALA A 41 -20.52 -38.28 2.93
N THR A 42 -19.77 -37.83 3.95
CA THR A 42 -19.03 -36.56 3.92
C THR A 42 -17.87 -36.60 2.93
N PHE A 43 -17.16 -37.72 2.85
CA PHE A 43 -16.05 -37.91 1.91
C PHE A 43 -16.54 -37.92 0.45
N GLU A 44 -17.66 -38.57 0.15
CA GLU A 44 -18.31 -38.48 -1.18
C GLU A 44 -18.73 -37.04 -1.51
N GLN A 45 -19.39 -36.32 -0.58
CA GLN A 45 -19.80 -34.92 -0.80
C GLN A 45 -18.62 -33.99 -1.11
N ILE A 46 -17.51 -34.13 -0.36
CA ILE A 46 -16.26 -33.39 -0.63
C ILE A 46 -15.73 -33.75 -2.03
N SER A 47 -15.64 -35.04 -2.35
CA SER A 47 -15.10 -35.53 -3.63
C SER A 47 -15.91 -35.02 -4.82
N THR A 48 -17.25 -35.07 -4.74
CA THR A 48 -18.15 -34.54 -5.76
C THR A 48 -17.99 -33.03 -5.93
N SER A 49 -17.96 -32.27 -4.82
CA SER A 49 -17.83 -30.81 -4.89
C SER A 49 -16.49 -30.38 -5.52
N PHE A 50 -15.38 -31.04 -5.19
CA PHE A 50 -14.09 -30.76 -5.85
C PHE A 50 -14.07 -31.17 -7.33
N GLN A 51 -14.78 -32.23 -7.73
CA GLN A 51 -14.92 -32.60 -9.14
C GLN A 51 -15.69 -31.52 -9.93
N GLU A 52 -16.78 -30.97 -9.38
CA GLU A 52 -17.51 -29.86 -10.01
C GLU A 52 -16.65 -28.61 -10.23
N VAL A 53 -15.72 -28.32 -9.31
CA VAL A 53 -14.72 -27.24 -9.45
C VAL A 53 -13.77 -27.54 -10.62
N ILE A 54 -13.24 -28.76 -10.69
CA ILE A 54 -12.33 -29.22 -11.76
C ILE A 54 -13.02 -29.13 -13.12
N ASP A 55 -14.22 -29.70 -13.26
CA ASP A 55 -15.00 -29.68 -14.50
C ASP A 55 -15.34 -28.26 -14.96
N SER A 56 -15.56 -27.34 -14.02
CA SER A 56 -15.81 -25.92 -14.32
C SER A 56 -14.55 -25.20 -14.83
N LEU A 57 -13.38 -25.51 -14.24
CA LEU A 57 -12.09 -24.98 -14.66
C LEU A 57 -11.65 -25.55 -16.02
N GLU A 58 -11.86 -26.85 -16.25
CA GLU A 58 -11.62 -27.52 -17.54
C GLU A 58 -12.51 -26.94 -18.65
N ARG A 59 -13.81 -26.73 -18.38
CA ARG A 59 -14.74 -26.05 -19.31
C ARG A 59 -14.27 -24.64 -19.65
N ARG A 60 -13.82 -23.84 -18.67
CA ARG A 60 -13.26 -22.50 -18.92
C ARG A 60 -11.98 -22.54 -19.75
N ARG A 61 -11.08 -23.47 -19.45
CA ARG A 61 -9.85 -23.72 -20.23
C ARG A 61 -10.17 -24.06 -21.70
N ALA A 62 -11.14 -24.94 -21.93
CA ALA A 62 -11.58 -25.30 -23.28
C ALA A 62 -12.21 -24.11 -24.04
N GLN A 63 -13.06 -23.31 -23.37
CA GLN A 63 -13.66 -22.11 -23.94
C GLN A 63 -12.61 -21.11 -24.43
N LEU A 64 -11.62 -20.77 -23.58
CA LEU A 64 -10.53 -19.86 -23.93
C LEU A 64 -9.69 -20.39 -25.09
N LEU A 65 -9.41 -21.70 -25.14
CA LEU A 65 -8.67 -22.34 -26.22
C LEU A 65 -9.44 -22.37 -27.56
N SER A 66 -10.77 -22.36 -27.54
CA SER A 66 -11.58 -22.21 -28.76
C SER A 66 -11.52 -20.77 -29.27
N GLN A 67 -11.77 -19.79 -28.38
CA GLN A 67 -11.71 -18.36 -28.69
C GLN A 67 -10.35 -17.93 -29.29
N VAL A 68 -9.23 -18.49 -28.85
CA VAL A 68 -7.89 -18.25 -29.46
C VAL A 68 -7.82 -18.75 -30.91
N LYS A 69 -8.42 -19.90 -31.23
CA LYS A 69 -8.41 -20.46 -32.60
C LYS A 69 -9.29 -19.63 -33.53
N GLU A 70 -10.53 -19.36 -33.10
CA GLU A 70 -11.48 -18.50 -33.83
C GLU A 70 -10.85 -17.13 -34.12
N THR A 71 -10.32 -16.46 -33.09
CA THR A 71 -9.57 -15.19 -33.18
C THR A 71 -8.41 -15.25 -34.19
N ARG A 72 -7.63 -16.35 -34.18
CA ARG A 72 -6.49 -16.54 -35.09
C ARG A 72 -6.97 -16.65 -36.53
N ASP A 73 -8.03 -17.40 -36.77
CA ASP A 73 -8.52 -17.72 -38.11
C ASP A 73 -9.25 -16.52 -38.74
N GLU A 74 -10.02 -15.75 -37.97
CA GLU A 74 -10.52 -14.43 -38.37
C GLU A 74 -9.39 -13.46 -38.75
N LYS A 75 -8.35 -13.34 -37.91
CA LYS A 75 -7.21 -12.48 -38.23
C LYS A 75 -6.41 -12.98 -39.43
N LYS A 76 -6.40 -14.29 -39.68
CA LYS A 76 -5.75 -14.89 -40.85
C LYS A 76 -6.48 -14.51 -42.14
N THR A 77 -7.81 -14.64 -42.19
CA THR A 77 -8.58 -14.26 -43.39
C THR A 77 -8.44 -12.78 -43.70
N VAL A 78 -8.55 -11.88 -42.71
CA VAL A 78 -8.36 -10.43 -42.92
C VAL A 78 -6.98 -10.09 -43.49
N LEU A 79 -5.91 -10.78 -43.06
CA LEU A 79 -4.57 -10.58 -43.60
C LEU A 79 -4.39 -11.18 -45.00
N GLU A 80 -5.05 -12.30 -45.31
CA GLU A 80 -5.05 -12.89 -46.65
C GLU A 80 -5.87 -12.05 -47.65
N ASP A 81 -6.98 -11.47 -47.22
CA ASP A 81 -7.79 -10.51 -47.99
C ASP A 81 -7.03 -9.20 -48.25
N GLN A 82 -6.32 -8.66 -47.25
CA GLN A 82 -5.43 -7.50 -47.43
C GLN A 82 -4.31 -7.81 -48.44
N PHE A 83 -3.66 -8.97 -48.33
CA PHE A 83 -2.61 -9.38 -49.27
C PHE A 83 -3.16 -9.67 -50.68
N ALA A 84 -4.43 -10.08 -50.81
CA ALA A 84 -5.11 -10.20 -52.09
C ALA A 84 -5.46 -8.83 -52.69
N ALA A 85 -5.87 -7.85 -51.88
CA ALA A 85 -6.14 -6.48 -52.33
C ALA A 85 -4.86 -5.76 -52.78
N ASP A 86 -3.77 -5.85 -52.00
CA ASP A 86 -2.45 -5.34 -52.38
C ASP A 86 -1.94 -6.02 -53.67
N ARG A 87 -2.20 -7.33 -53.82
CA ARG A 87 -1.91 -8.05 -55.08
C ARG A 87 -2.76 -7.57 -56.25
N LEU A 88 -4.03 -7.23 -56.07
CA LEU A 88 -4.85 -6.65 -57.13
C LEU A 88 -4.36 -5.25 -57.55
N GLY A 89 -3.85 -4.46 -56.61
CA GLY A 89 -3.12 -3.22 -56.89
C GLY A 89 -1.83 -3.46 -57.69
N ALA A 90 -1.03 -4.44 -57.30
CA ALA A 90 0.21 -4.80 -57.99
C ALA A 90 0.01 -5.51 -59.34
N GLN A 91 -1.11 -6.22 -59.52
CA GLN A 91 -1.42 -6.99 -60.74
C GLN A 91 -1.87 -6.12 -61.93
N GLN A 92 -2.10 -4.82 -61.71
CA GLN A 92 -2.16 -3.86 -62.82
C GLN A 92 -0.78 -3.65 -63.51
N GLY A 93 0.31 -4.24 -62.99
CA GLY A 93 1.68 -4.03 -63.46
C GLY A 93 2.43 -5.22 -64.07
N ALA A 94 1.88 -6.45 -64.16
CA ALA A 94 2.63 -7.60 -64.70
C ALA A 94 1.78 -8.76 -65.27
N GLU A 95 2.12 -9.24 -66.48
CA GLU A 95 1.57 -10.47 -67.08
C GLU A 95 2.38 -11.74 -66.72
N PRO A 96 1.76 -12.96 -66.72
CA PRO A 96 2.42 -14.21 -66.35
C PRO A 96 2.74 -15.19 -67.51
N VAL A 97 3.70 -16.10 -67.29
CA VAL A 97 4.03 -17.24 -68.19
C VAL A 97 3.96 -18.57 -67.42
N ARG A 98 3.66 -19.70 -68.11
CA ARG A 98 3.23 -21.00 -67.52
C ARG A 98 4.27 -22.15 -67.60
N ARG A 99 4.01 -23.22 -66.79
CA ARG A 99 4.38 -24.68 -66.88
C ARG A 99 5.24 -25.19 -65.70
N ALA A 100 5.19 -26.45 -65.21
CA ALA A 100 4.24 -27.59 -65.34
C ALA A 100 4.48 -28.63 -64.17
N ALA A 101 3.75 -29.77 -64.14
CA ALA A 101 3.76 -30.80 -63.06
C ALA A 101 4.97 -31.81 -63.12
N VAL A 102 5.19 -32.80 -62.21
CA VAL A 102 4.48 -34.10 -61.96
C VAL A 102 5.04 -34.80 -60.66
N PRO A 103 4.33 -35.73 -59.94
CA PRO A 103 4.74 -36.30 -58.61
C PRO A 103 5.16 -37.81 -58.58
N GLY A 104 5.41 -38.41 -57.38
CA GLY A 104 5.84 -39.83 -57.16
C GLY A 104 5.49 -40.47 -55.77
N GLN A 105 5.80 -41.78 -55.55
CA GLN A 105 5.31 -42.70 -54.46
C GLN A 105 6.42 -43.12 -53.42
N TYR A 106 6.19 -43.80 -52.26
CA TYR A 106 5.98 -45.27 -52.02
C TYR A 106 5.66 -45.65 -50.50
N GLN A 107 5.55 -46.95 -50.12
CA GLN A 107 4.94 -47.58 -48.89
C GLN A 107 5.88 -47.73 -47.63
N TYR A 108 5.62 -48.36 -46.44
CA TYR A 108 4.67 -49.38 -45.85
C TYR A 108 4.56 -49.20 -44.27
N LEU A 109 4.22 -50.05 -43.25
CA LEU A 109 3.94 -51.51 -42.95
C LEU A 109 3.12 -51.70 -41.59
N SER A 110 3.16 -52.85 -40.87
CA SER A 110 2.39 -53.27 -39.63
C SER A 110 3.20 -54.24 -38.70
N HIS A 111 2.87 -54.78 -37.47
CA HIS A 111 1.69 -55.07 -36.57
C HIS A 111 2.13 -54.99 -35.05
N GLY A 112 1.55 -55.48 -33.90
CA GLY A 112 0.30 -56.18 -33.44
C GLY A 112 0.48 -56.98 -32.08
N SER A 113 -0.46 -57.00 -31.08
CA SER A 113 -0.32 -57.70 -29.74
C SER A 113 -1.61 -57.89 -28.85
N VAL A 114 -1.58 -58.61 -27.68
CA VAL A 114 -2.73 -58.97 -26.75
C VAL A 114 -2.38 -59.21 -25.21
N PRO A 115 -3.35 -59.29 -24.23
CA PRO A 115 -3.14 -59.29 -22.73
C PRO A 115 -3.75 -60.48 -21.86
N GLY A 116 -3.90 -60.35 -20.49
CA GLY A 116 -4.17 -61.45 -19.48
C GLY A 116 -5.11 -61.21 -18.22
N GLN A 117 -4.97 -62.02 -17.12
CA GLN A 117 -5.95 -62.36 -15.98
C GLN A 117 -5.22 -62.84 -14.66
N CYS A 118 -5.68 -63.22 -13.42
CA CYS A 118 -6.88 -63.26 -12.46
C CYS A 118 -6.41 -63.88 -11.05
N TRP A 119 -7.08 -64.23 -9.90
CA TRP A 119 -8.45 -64.28 -9.26
C TRP A 119 -8.55 -64.06 -7.67
N VAL A 120 -9.11 -64.97 -6.79
CA VAL A 120 -10.15 -64.65 -5.72
C VAL A 120 -10.30 -65.54 -4.40
N SER A 121 -10.84 -64.99 -3.26
CA SER A 121 -11.50 -65.59 -2.00
C SER A 121 -10.68 -66.32 -0.87
N GLY A 122 -11.13 -66.60 0.41
CA GLY A 122 -12.29 -66.21 1.30
C GLY A 122 -12.58 -67.10 2.60
N LEU A 123 -13.32 -66.59 3.64
CA LEU A 123 -14.05 -67.26 4.81
C LEU A 123 -13.30 -67.80 6.11
N LYS A 124 -13.87 -68.20 7.30
CA LYS A 124 -14.98 -67.75 8.27
C LYS A 124 -15.18 -68.69 9.56
N HIS A 125 -15.80 -68.23 10.70
CA HIS A 125 -16.39 -68.95 11.93
C HIS A 125 -15.48 -69.49 13.11
N GLN A 126 -15.87 -69.91 14.37
CA GLN A 126 -16.91 -69.55 15.43
C GLN A 126 -16.83 -70.44 16.78
N ALA A 127 -17.42 -70.01 17.95
CA ALA A 127 -17.92 -70.77 19.19
C ALA A 127 -16.99 -71.14 20.42
N GLN A 128 -17.39 -71.56 21.68
CA GLN A 128 -18.51 -71.28 22.67
C GLN A 128 -18.44 -72.10 24.06
N SER A 129 -19.06 -71.64 25.20
CA SER A 129 -19.49 -72.36 26.49
C SER A 129 -18.46 -72.68 27.66
N GLN A 130 -18.72 -73.06 28.96
CA GLN A 130 -19.86 -73.05 29.97
C GLN A 130 -19.45 -73.41 31.48
N CYS A 131 -20.32 -73.13 32.50
CA CYS A 131 -20.61 -73.70 33.89
C CYS A 131 -19.51 -74.26 34.89
N ASP A 132 -19.65 -74.44 36.23
CA ASP A 132 -20.39 -73.89 37.45
C ASP A 132 -19.92 -74.70 38.72
N GLY A 133 -20.18 -74.47 40.04
CA GLY A 133 -20.77 -73.38 40.86
C GLY A 133 -21.35 -73.83 42.26
N LEU A 134 -20.78 -73.51 43.45
CA LEU A 134 -21.37 -73.81 44.81
C LEU A 134 -20.84 -72.97 46.03
N GLN A 135 -21.49 -73.12 47.22
CA GLN A 135 -21.10 -72.72 48.62
C GLN A 135 -21.21 -71.26 49.14
N TYR A 136 -22.00 -70.41 48.50
CA TYR A 136 -23.28 -69.91 49.05
C TYR A 136 -23.54 -69.38 50.50
N GLN A 137 -22.61 -69.33 51.48
CA GLN A 137 -22.96 -68.87 52.86
C GLN A 137 -22.18 -67.68 53.43
N VAL A 138 -20.88 -67.49 53.14
CA VAL A 138 -20.22 -66.17 53.33
C VAL A 138 -20.96 -65.08 52.53
N GLN A 139 -21.63 -65.51 51.47
CA GLN A 139 -22.42 -64.69 50.57
C GLN A 139 -23.40 -63.74 51.27
N VAL A 140 -24.17 -64.09 52.31
CA VAL A 140 -25.33 -63.24 52.68
C VAL A 140 -24.95 -61.84 53.17
N ARG A 141 -23.90 -61.69 54.01
CA ARG A 141 -23.41 -60.38 54.45
C ARG A 141 -22.62 -59.65 53.36
N ASN A 142 -21.86 -60.38 52.53
CA ASN A 142 -21.21 -59.81 51.36
C ASN A 142 -22.26 -59.29 50.37
N ILE A 143 -23.33 -60.05 50.08
CA ILE A 143 -24.46 -59.70 49.21
C ILE A 143 -25.11 -58.41 49.67
N THR A 144 -25.36 -58.17 50.96
CA THR A 144 -25.98 -56.89 51.37
C THR A 144 -25.05 -55.70 51.10
N ARG A 145 -23.74 -55.82 51.37
CA ARG A 145 -22.77 -54.76 51.05
C ARG A 145 -22.61 -54.59 49.53
N GLN A 146 -22.50 -55.71 48.82
CA GLN A 146 -22.41 -55.79 47.36
C GLN A 146 -23.68 -55.27 46.68
N ILE A 147 -24.88 -55.40 47.25
CA ILE A 147 -26.12 -54.80 46.75
C ILE A 147 -26.05 -53.27 46.90
N SER A 148 -25.51 -52.73 47.98
CA SER A 148 -25.30 -51.28 48.11
C SER A 148 -24.25 -50.78 47.10
N GLU A 149 -23.13 -51.49 46.97
CA GLU A 149 -22.12 -51.21 45.94
C GLU A 149 -22.67 -51.39 44.51
N LEU A 150 -23.56 -52.37 44.29
CA LEU A 150 -24.21 -52.64 42.99
C LEU A 150 -25.27 -51.59 42.66
N ASN A 151 -25.98 -51.01 43.63
CA ASN A 151 -26.87 -49.87 43.37
C ASN A 151 -26.06 -48.64 42.97
N GLN A 152 -25.01 -48.28 43.72
CA GLN A 152 -24.11 -47.20 43.31
C GLN A 152 -23.43 -47.46 41.96
N LYS A 153 -23.06 -48.72 41.66
CA LYS A 153 -22.55 -49.10 40.34
C LYS A 153 -23.65 -49.04 39.27
N LEU A 154 -24.89 -49.43 39.56
CA LEU A 154 -26.02 -49.34 38.62
C LEU A 154 -26.36 -47.89 38.28
N ASP A 155 -26.33 -46.97 39.26
CA ASP A 155 -26.46 -45.52 39.05
C ASP A 155 -25.27 -44.92 38.28
N SER A 156 -24.09 -45.55 38.33
CA SER A 156 -22.95 -45.18 37.48
C SER A 156 -23.05 -45.77 36.06
N VAL A 157 -23.70 -46.93 35.91
CA VAL A 157 -23.90 -47.66 34.64
C VAL A 157 -25.09 -47.11 33.85
N SER A 158 -26.12 -46.56 34.50
CA SER A 158 -27.17 -45.81 33.80
C SER A 158 -26.59 -44.60 33.06
N ARG A 159 -25.61 -43.90 33.66
CA ARG A 159 -24.80 -42.84 33.02
C ARG A 159 -23.77 -43.35 31.99
N LEU A 160 -23.75 -44.65 31.71
CA LEU A 160 -23.03 -45.25 30.58
C LEU A 160 -23.99 -45.78 29.51
N SER A 161 -25.32 -45.73 29.73
CA SER A 161 -26.34 -46.23 28.78
C SER A 161 -26.78 -45.21 27.72
N GLU A 162 -26.37 -43.96 27.88
CA GLU A 162 -26.46 -42.90 26.88
C GLU A 162 -25.04 -42.63 26.33
N PRO A 163 -24.87 -42.40 25.01
CA PRO A 163 -23.59 -42.01 24.45
C PRO A 163 -23.12 -40.68 25.07
N ARG A 164 -21.81 -40.55 25.29
CA ARG A 164 -21.23 -39.38 25.98
C ARG A 164 -21.12 -38.14 25.09
N GLU A 165 -20.99 -38.37 23.79
CA GLU A 165 -20.86 -37.37 22.74
C GLU A 165 -21.67 -37.93 21.55
N ASN A 166 -22.50 -37.10 20.92
CA ASN A 166 -23.25 -37.50 19.72
C ASN A 166 -22.42 -37.16 18.48
N GLY A 167 -22.14 -38.16 17.64
CA GLY A 167 -21.12 -38.09 16.59
C GLY A 167 -21.68 -37.72 15.23
N PHE A 168 -21.82 -36.43 14.92
CA PHE A 168 -22.12 -35.98 13.55
C PHE A 168 -20.89 -35.35 12.88
N VAL A 169 -20.63 -35.79 11.64
CA VAL A 169 -19.65 -35.18 10.74
C VAL A 169 -20.42 -34.63 9.53
N ARG A 170 -20.09 -33.41 9.11
CA ARG A 170 -20.76 -32.72 8.01
C ARG A 170 -19.77 -31.83 7.25
N TYR A 171 -19.82 -31.88 5.92
CA TYR A 171 -19.15 -30.87 5.10
C TYR A 171 -19.99 -29.58 5.09
N GLU A 172 -19.49 -28.53 5.75
CA GLU A 172 -20.12 -27.20 5.72
C GLU A 172 -19.37 -26.28 4.76
N TYR A 173 -20.05 -25.87 3.69
CA TYR A 173 -19.61 -24.80 2.79
C TYR A 173 -20.77 -23.82 2.54
N GLN A 174 -20.48 -22.65 1.98
CA GLN A 174 -21.49 -21.62 1.71
C GLN A 174 -22.33 -21.99 0.47
N HIS A 175 -23.22 -22.96 0.66
CA HIS A 175 -23.98 -23.72 -0.35
C HIS A 175 -24.71 -22.85 -1.39
N ASN A 176 -25.14 -21.64 -1.00
CA ASN A 176 -25.92 -20.74 -1.84
C ASN A 176 -25.08 -19.66 -2.56
N SER A 177 -23.80 -19.51 -2.20
CA SER A 177 -22.92 -18.44 -2.72
C SER A 177 -21.77 -19.00 -3.55
N SER A 178 -21.04 -19.99 -3.02
CA SER A 178 -19.75 -20.40 -3.60
C SER A 178 -19.81 -20.91 -5.04
N PRO A 179 -20.88 -21.56 -5.55
CA PRO A 179 -20.96 -21.92 -6.96
C PRO A 179 -21.07 -20.68 -7.86
N GLY A 180 -21.79 -19.64 -7.40
CA GLY A 180 -21.91 -18.36 -8.09
C GLY A 180 -20.63 -17.53 -8.05
N ASP A 181 -20.00 -17.46 -6.87
CA ASP A 181 -18.72 -16.76 -6.68
C ASP A 181 -17.59 -17.43 -7.49
N LEU A 182 -17.54 -18.76 -7.51
CA LEU A 182 -16.61 -19.53 -8.33
C LEU A 182 -16.89 -19.34 -9.83
N ALA A 183 -18.16 -19.38 -10.25
CA ALA A 183 -18.53 -19.13 -11.64
C ALA A 183 -18.16 -17.71 -12.08
N ALA A 184 -18.35 -16.70 -11.22
CA ALA A 184 -17.91 -15.32 -11.46
C ALA A 184 -16.38 -15.21 -11.52
N ALA A 185 -15.65 -15.86 -10.61
CA ALA A 185 -14.19 -15.91 -10.61
C ALA A 185 -13.64 -16.61 -11.86
N LEU A 186 -14.25 -17.72 -12.31
CA LEU A 186 -13.89 -18.43 -13.55
C LEU A 186 -14.28 -17.63 -14.80
N ALA A 187 -15.40 -16.89 -14.79
CA ALA A 187 -15.76 -15.97 -15.87
C ALA A 187 -14.80 -14.77 -15.98
N ALA A 188 -14.23 -14.33 -14.85
CA ALA A 188 -13.13 -13.36 -14.79
C ALA A 188 -11.74 -13.97 -15.07
N PHE A 189 -11.59 -15.30 -14.94
CA PHE A 189 -10.31 -15.99 -15.14
C PHE A 189 -9.91 -15.99 -16.61
N GLY A 190 -9.05 -15.01 -16.95
CA GLY A 190 -8.53 -14.78 -18.29
C GLY A 190 -9.57 -14.28 -19.28
N ARG A 191 -9.13 -13.51 -20.29
CA ARG A 191 -9.93 -13.18 -21.47
C ARG A 191 -9.05 -13.20 -22.72
N VAL A 192 -9.51 -13.86 -23.78
CA VAL A 192 -8.92 -13.71 -25.11
C VAL A 192 -9.31 -12.32 -25.61
N ARG A 193 -8.34 -11.55 -26.11
CA ARG A 193 -8.59 -10.20 -26.63
C ARG A 193 -7.83 -9.94 -27.93
N THR A 194 -8.51 -9.39 -28.91
CA THR A 194 -7.92 -8.89 -30.15
C THR A 194 -7.64 -7.40 -30.02
N SER A 195 -6.36 -7.03 -30.00
CA SER A 195 -5.99 -5.64 -30.30
C SER A 195 -6.40 -5.33 -31.75
N ARG A 196 -7.16 -4.25 -31.93
CA ARG A 196 -7.38 -3.56 -33.22
C ARG A 196 -6.53 -2.29 -33.35
N THR A 197 -5.77 -1.98 -32.29
CA THR A 197 -4.99 -0.76 -32.14
C THR A 197 -3.91 -0.65 -33.22
N PHE A 198 -3.93 0.46 -33.97
CA PHE A 198 -3.03 0.71 -35.08
C PHE A 198 -1.92 1.69 -34.66
N PRO A 199 -0.64 1.25 -34.55
CA PRO A 199 0.42 2.06 -33.95
C PRO A 199 0.56 3.45 -34.56
N GLY A 200 0.51 3.55 -35.89
CA GLY A 200 0.69 4.81 -36.64
C GLY A 200 -0.44 5.85 -36.48
N LEU A 201 -1.52 5.53 -35.77
CA LEU A 201 -2.59 6.46 -35.41
C LEU A 201 -2.67 6.75 -33.91
N CYS A 202 -2.06 5.92 -33.05
CA CYS A 202 -1.99 6.13 -31.60
C CYS A 202 -1.35 7.47 -31.24
N GLN A 203 -1.97 8.23 -30.34
CA GLN A 203 -1.59 9.60 -30.02
C GLN A 203 -0.90 9.71 -28.66
N LEU A 204 0.30 10.29 -28.64
CA LEU A 204 0.95 10.79 -27.42
C LEU A 204 0.50 12.23 -27.15
N GLY A 205 0.16 12.50 -25.89
CA GLY A 205 -0.07 13.87 -25.41
C GLY A 205 1.22 14.67 -25.25
N GLU A 206 1.07 15.93 -24.82
CA GLU A 206 2.20 16.82 -24.55
C GLU A 206 2.99 16.38 -23.32
N VAL A 207 4.27 16.76 -23.27
CA VAL A 207 5.20 16.38 -22.21
C VAL A 207 5.74 17.64 -21.55
N HIS A 208 5.49 17.77 -20.25
CA HIS A 208 6.18 18.73 -19.39
C HIS A 208 6.97 17.94 -18.34
N ALA A 209 8.27 18.19 -18.27
CA ALA A 209 9.19 17.45 -17.43
C ALA A 209 10.30 18.38 -16.93
N ALA A 210 10.66 18.23 -15.65
CA ALA A 210 11.87 18.83 -15.08
C ALA A 210 12.78 17.71 -14.55
N ALA A 211 14.08 17.96 -14.53
CA ALA A 211 15.07 17.02 -14.04
C ALA A 211 14.74 16.59 -12.59
N HIS A 212 14.90 15.30 -12.31
CA HIS A 212 14.62 14.68 -11.00
C HIS A 212 13.14 14.69 -10.56
N LEU A 213 12.15 15.06 -11.38
CA LEU A 213 10.73 14.92 -11.06
C LEU A 213 10.06 13.77 -11.80
N ARG A 214 9.02 13.15 -11.22
CA ARG A 214 8.13 12.23 -11.95
C ARG A 214 7.27 12.99 -12.96
N ALA A 215 7.65 12.85 -14.23
CA ALA A 215 6.86 13.27 -15.38
C ALA A 215 5.90 12.15 -15.82
N THR A 216 4.78 12.54 -16.44
CA THR A 216 3.78 11.60 -16.96
C THR A 216 3.19 12.10 -18.27
N VAL A 217 3.04 11.21 -19.26
CA VAL A 217 2.35 11.51 -20.53
C VAL A 217 1.25 10.49 -20.79
N ARG A 218 0.12 10.95 -21.33
CA ARG A 218 -1.00 10.07 -21.72
C ARG A 218 -0.83 9.61 -23.16
N LEU A 219 -0.95 8.30 -23.37
CA LEU A 219 -1.06 7.65 -24.67
C LEU A 219 -2.51 7.24 -24.89
N THR A 220 -3.11 7.63 -26.01
CA THR A 220 -4.39 7.08 -26.48
C THR A 220 -4.13 5.99 -27.51
N ALA A 221 -4.76 4.82 -27.34
CA ALA A 221 -4.84 3.81 -28.39
C ALA A 221 -6.00 4.12 -29.34
N LEU A 222 -5.73 4.07 -30.65
CA LEU A 222 -6.72 4.25 -31.71
C LEU A 222 -6.65 3.04 -32.66
N ASP A 223 -7.76 2.66 -33.28
CA ASP A 223 -7.76 1.62 -34.32
C ASP A 223 -7.34 2.17 -35.70
N TYR A 224 -7.44 1.32 -36.72
CA TYR A 224 -7.13 1.67 -38.11
C TYR A 224 -8.06 2.74 -38.72
N HIS A 225 -9.28 2.91 -38.20
CA HIS A 225 -10.23 3.94 -38.65
C HIS A 225 -9.99 5.29 -37.94
N GLY A 226 -9.16 5.32 -36.91
CA GLY A 226 -8.95 6.50 -36.06
C GLY A 226 -9.95 6.61 -34.92
N GLU A 227 -10.68 5.54 -34.59
CA GLU A 227 -11.56 5.50 -33.43
C GLU A 227 -10.80 5.12 -32.17
N ARG A 228 -11.14 5.74 -31.04
CA ARG A 228 -10.47 5.47 -29.75
C ARG A 228 -10.82 4.07 -29.26
N GLN A 229 -9.83 3.31 -28.78
CA GLN A 229 -10.13 2.11 -28.02
C GLN A 229 -10.94 2.46 -26.77
N THR A 230 -11.87 1.58 -26.38
CA THR A 230 -12.68 1.69 -25.16
C THR A 230 -12.25 0.70 -24.08
N ALA A 231 -11.25 -0.14 -24.37
CA ALA A 231 -10.73 -1.18 -23.49
C ALA A 231 -9.20 -1.20 -23.54
N GLY A 232 -8.58 -1.35 -22.37
CA GLY A 232 -7.14 -1.52 -22.23
C GLY A 232 -6.64 -2.94 -22.51
N GLY A 233 -5.36 -3.04 -22.87
CA GLY A 233 -4.67 -4.32 -22.94
C GLY A 233 -3.55 -4.49 -23.95
N ASP A 234 -3.23 -3.45 -24.70
CA ASP A 234 -2.21 -3.49 -25.74
C ASP A 234 -0.80 -3.60 -25.13
N PRO A 235 0.07 -4.47 -25.66
CA PRO A 235 1.45 -4.61 -25.18
C PRO A 235 2.32 -3.47 -25.73
N PHE A 236 2.05 -2.25 -25.27
CA PHE A 236 2.92 -1.11 -25.47
C PHE A 236 4.25 -1.32 -24.73
N THR A 237 5.33 -0.81 -25.30
CA THR A 237 6.64 -0.68 -24.67
C THR A 237 7.16 0.73 -24.90
N ALA A 238 7.93 1.27 -23.95
CA ALA A 238 8.45 2.63 -24.03
C ALA A 238 9.86 2.75 -23.43
N ARG A 239 10.70 3.58 -24.06
CA ARG A 239 12.06 3.90 -23.63
C ARG A 239 12.27 5.41 -23.68
N LEU A 240 12.96 5.95 -22.69
CA LEU A 240 13.36 7.34 -22.65
C LEU A 240 14.88 7.42 -22.86
N THR A 241 15.33 8.10 -23.90
CA THR A 241 16.76 8.40 -24.12
C THR A 241 17.07 9.81 -23.62
N ASP A 242 18.16 9.96 -22.87
CA ASP A 242 18.65 11.25 -22.36
C ASP A 242 19.66 11.93 -23.32
N PRO A 243 20.13 13.16 -23.05
CA PRO A 243 21.03 13.89 -23.95
C PRO A 243 22.39 13.23 -24.17
N ASP A 244 22.82 12.35 -23.24
CA ASP A 244 24.06 11.58 -23.33
C ASP A 244 23.86 10.23 -24.07
N GLY A 245 22.63 9.95 -24.51
CA GLY A 245 22.27 8.71 -25.20
C GLY A 245 21.93 7.53 -24.27
N GLN A 246 21.80 7.75 -22.95
CA GLN A 246 21.46 6.66 -22.02
C GLN A 246 19.96 6.37 -22.04
N GLU A 247 19.60 5.09 -22.11
CA GLU A 247 18.21 4.65 -22.01
C GLU A 247 17.76 4.49 -20.55
N SER A 248 16.59 5.02 -20.24
CA SER A 248 15.85 4.83 -19.00
C SER A 248 14.50 4.15 -19.26
N ALA A 249 14.11 3.23 -18.38
CA ALA A 249 12.85 2.52 -18.47
C ALA A 249 11.65 3.43 -18.15
N VAL A 250 10.57 3.30 -18.92
CA VAL A 250 9.32 4.03 -18.75
C VAL A 250 8.26 3.07 -18.20
N ARG A 251 7.65 3.40 -17.05
CA ARG A 251 6.58 2.59 -16.47
C ARG A 251 5.26 2.91 -17.17
N ILE A 252 4.67 1.93 -17.84
CA ILE A 252 3.35 2.05 -18.48
C ILE A 252 2.29 1.53 -17.51
N THR A 253 1.25 2.33 -17.26
CA THR A 253 0.04 1.92 -16.54
C THR A 253 -1.13 1.90 -17.52
N ASP A 254 -1.78 0.75 -17.68
CA ASP A 254 -3.03 0.60 -18.42
C ASP A 254 -4.20 1.14 -17.57
N LEU A 255 -4.92 2.16 -18.07
CA LEU A 255 -6.07 2.75 -17.38
C LEU A 255 -7.39 2.04 -17.72
N GLN A 256 -7.32 0.97 -18.53
CA GLN A 256 -8.43 0.11 -18.96
C GLN A 256 -9.50 0.78 -19.84
N ASP A 257 -9.44 2.10 -20.04
CA ASP A 257 -10.31 2.93 -20.88
C ASP A 257 -9.84 3.06 -22.35
N GLY A 258 -8.83 2.27 -22.75
CA GLY A 258 -8.12 2.44 -24.03
C GLY A 258 -7.03 3.52 -24.01
N THR A 259 -6.72 4.09 -22.85
CA THR A 259 -5.57 4.99 -22.66
C THR A 259 -4.59 4.46 -21.61
N TYR A 260 -3.35 4.92 -21.72
CA TYR A 260 -2.21 4.42 -20.95
C TYR A 260 -1.44 5.61 -20.40
N GLN A 261 -1.04 5.55 -19.13
CA GLN A 261 -0.22 6.57 -18.48
C GLN A 261 1.23 6.10 -18.46
N LEU A 262 2.08 6.76 -19.27
CA LEU A 262 3.52 6.54 -19.29
C LEU A 262 4.15 7.43 -18.21
N THR A 263 4.89 6.81 -17.28
CA THR A 263 5.54 7.46 -16.13
C THR A 263 7.05 7.31 -16.23
N PHE A 264 7.79 8.39 -16.06
CA PHE A 264 9.26 8.38 -16.03
C PHE A 264 9.82 9.51 -15.14
N ARG A 265 11.11 9.44 -14.81
CA ARG A 265 11.83 10.45 -14.00
C ARG A 265 13.18 10.76 -14.69
N PRO A 266 13.29 11.84 -15.50
CA PRO A 266 14.53 12.15 -16.20
C PRO A 266 15.61 12.56 -15.19
N ARG A 267 16.86 12.20 -15.45
CA ARG A 267 18.00 12.42 -14.54
C ARG A 267 18.81 13.69 -14.83
N ARG A 268 18.55 14.31 -15.98
CA ARG A 268 19.27 15.47 -16.53
C ARG A 268 18.27 16.42 -17.19
N ALA A 269 18.69 17.66 -17.42
CA ALA A 269 17.97 18.62 -18.25
C ALA A 269 18.47 18.55 -19.71
N GLY A 270 17.71 19.14 -20.64
CA GLY A 270 18.01 19.14 -22.08
C GLY A 270 17.15 18.17 -22.89
N PRO A 271 17.48 17.96 -24.18
CA PRO A 271 16.63 17.22 -25.11
C PRO A 271 16.57 15.73 -24.78
N HIS A 272 15.36 15.20 -24.69
CA HIS A 272 15.08 13.79 -24.46
C HIS A 272 14.19 13.22 -25.58
N ALA A 273 14.34 11.93 -25.85
CA ALA A 273 13.57 11.20 -26.84
C ALA A 273 12.76 10.07 -26.19
N LEU A 274 11.44 10.10 -26.33
CA LEU A 274 10.54 9.04 -25.86
C LEU A 274 10.10 8.15 -27.03
N ASP A 275 10.76 7.01 -27.20
CA ASP A 275 10.35 5.97 -28.15
C ASP A 275 9.23 5.12 -27.52
N VAL A 276 8.10 5.01 -28.21
CA VAL A 276 6.93 4.24 -27.76
C VAL A 276 6.47 3.35 -28.90
N ARG A 277 6.34 2.05 -28.61
CA ARG A 277 6.10 1.01 -29.60
C ARG A 277 4.98 0.08 -29.22
N LEU A 278 4.27 -0.40 -30.23
CA LEU A 278 3.26 -1.45 -30.14
C LEU A 278 3.60 -2.55 -31.16
N PHE A 279 3.71 -3.80 -30.69
CA PHE A 279 4.20 -4.93 -31.49
C PHE A 279 5.55 -4.64 -32.21
N GLY A 280 6.44 -3.89 -31.55
CA GLY A 280 7.76 -3.48 -32.07
C GLY A 280 7.75 -2.30 -33.05
N ARG A 281 6.58 -1.90 -33.56
CA ARG A 281 6.40 -0.74 -34.46
C ARG A 281 6.24 0.55 -33.65
N PRO A 282 6.85 1.68 -34.03
CA PRO A 282 6.66 2.96 -33.35
C PRO A 282 5.20 3.45 -33.47
N VAL A 283 4.75 4.23 -32.48
CA VAL A 283 3.47 4.96 -32.56
C VAL A 283 3.61 6.25 -33.37
N ALA A 284 2.50 6.94 -33.65
CA ALA A 284 2.54 8.25 -34.31
C ALA A 284 3.44 9.23 -33.52
N ARG A 285 4.33 9.93 -34.23
CA ARG A 285 5.32 10.89 -33.68
C ARG A 285 6.38 10.27 -32.74
N ALA A 286 6.51 8.95 -32.62
CA ALA A 286 7.63 8.32 -31.92
C ALA A 286 8.88 8.22 -32.83
N PRO A 287 10.10 8.45 -32.30
CA PRO A 287 10.40 8.90 -30.94
C PRO A 287 10.04 10.38 -30.73
N LEU A 288 9.26 10.65 -29.68
CA LEU A 288 8.79 11.99 -29.34
C LEU A 288 9.93 12.79 -28.69
N GLN A 289 10.39 13.84 -29.38
CA GLN A 289 11.41 14.76 -28.89
C GLN A 289 10.79 15.83 -28.00
N PHE A 290 11.38 16.10 -26.83
CA PHE A 290 10.98 17.17 -25.93
C PHE A 290 12.15 17.60 -25.03
N ASP A 291 12.16 18.85 -24.57
CA ASP A 291 13.16 19.32 -23.61
C ASP A 291 12.72 19.07 -22.17
N VAL A 292 13.65 18.55 -21.35
CA VAL A 292 13.50 18.48 -19.90
C VAL A 292 14.10 19.74 -19.28
N SER A 293 13.30 20.47 -18.51
CA SER A 293 13.73 21.68 -17.81
C SER A 293 14.74 21.38 -16.70
N GLN A 294 15.74 22.26 -16.51
CA GLN A 294 16.54 22.29 -15.27
C GLN A 294 15.79 22.98 -14.12
N HIS A 295 14.80 23.81 -14.45
CA HIS A 295 14.01 24.59 -13.51
C HIS A 295 12.69 23.91 -13.18
N ASN A 296 12.34 23.94 -11.90
CA ASN A 296 11.11 23.43 -11.32
C ASN A 296 10.28 24.64 -10.87
N ASP A 297 9.44 25.16 -11.76
CA ASP A 297 8.53 26.26 -11.47
C ASP A 297 7.37 25.80 -10.56
N PRO A 298 6.85 26.66 -9.68
CA PRO A 298 5.84 26.27 -8.71
C PRO A 298 4.50 25.95 -9.39
N VAL A 299 3.91 24.81 -9.02
CA VAL A 299 2.60 24.34 -9.50
C VAL A 299 1.47 25.26 -9.04
N ARG A 300 1.63 25.90 -7.87
CA ARG A 300 0.75 26.96 -7.37
C ARG A 300 1.56 28.07 -6.68
N CYS A 301 1.10 29.31 -6.80
CA CYS A 301 1.59 30.46 -6.06
C CYS A 301 0.37 31.24 -5.53
N VAL A 302 0.27 31.41 -4.21
CA VAL A 302 -0.87 32.05 -3.53
C VAL A 302 -0.34 33.13 -2.60
N GLY A 303 -1.04 34.27 -2.51
CA GLY A 303 -0.58 35.43 -1.76
C GLY A 303 0.05 36.52 -2.65
N ALA A 304 -0.26 37.77 -2.30
CA ALA A 304 0.47 38.96 -2.70
C ALA A 304 0.57 39.91 -1.48
N ARG A 305 1.45 40.90 -1.52
CA ARG A 305 1.65 41.80 -0.36
C ARG A 305 0.37 42.57 0.03
N GLY A 306 -0.14 42.34 1.24
CA GLY A 306 -1.27 43.07 1.81
C GLY A 306 -1.92 42.35 3.00
N ASP A 307 -3.14 42.75 3.35
CA ASP A 307 -3.91 42.31 4.53
C ASP A 307 -5.24 41.61 4.18
N GLY A 308 -5.72 41.71 2.93
CA GLY A 308 -6.91 41.00 2.46
C GLY A 308 -6.79 39.47 2.47
N ASP A 309 -7.89 38.79 2.13
CA ASP A 309 -8.01 37.33 2.24
C ASP A 309 -7.02 36.59 1.33
N ASP A 310 -6.82 37.02 0.07
CA ASP A 310 -5.81 36.46 -0.84
C ASP A 310 -4.39 37.06 -0.64
N GLN A 311 -4.16 37.83 0.42
CA GLN A 311 -2.92 38.60 0.62
C GLN A 311 -2.15 38.21 1.89
N LEU A 312 -0.83 38.38 1.90
CA LEU A 312 0.05 38.10 3.03
C LEU A 312 0.95 39.31 3.31
N CYS A 313 1.38 39.48 4.55
CA CYS A 313 2.30 40.53 4.99
C CYS A 313 3.37 39.92 5.88
N GLN A 314 4.60 39.84 5.38
CA GLN A 314 5.73 39.22 6.07
C GLN A 314 5.43 37.79 6.60
N PRO A 315 4.90 36.85 5.78
CA PRO A 315 4.68 35.48 6.23
C PRO A 315 6.02 34.79 6.54
N VAL A 316 6.08 33.95 7.59
CA VAL A 316 7.35 33.36 8.05
C VAL A 316 7.33 31.83 8.01
N GLY A 317 6.44 31.20 8.77
CA GLY A 317 6.34 29.75 8.93
C GLY A 317 5.14 29.18 8.17
N VAL A 318 5.22 27.87 7.88
CA VAL A 318 4.12 27.09 7.33
C VAL A 318 4.15 25.68 7.92
N ALA A 319 2.98 25.15 8.24
CA ALA A 319 2.80 23.75 8.61
C ALA A 319 1.65 23.13 7.80
N VAL A 320 1.69 21.80 7.65
CA VAL A 320 0.67 21.01 6.93
C VAL A 320 0.19 19.91 7.88
N ALA A 321 -1.12 19.76 7.99
CA ALA A 321 -1.75 18.68 8.74
C ALA A 321 -2.04 17.47 7.84
N SER A 322 -2.27 16.29 8.43
CA SER A 322 -2.55 15.03 7.71
C SER A 322 -3.91 15.00 7.00
N ASP A 323 -4.84 15.87 7.40
CA ASP A 323 -6.05 16.18 6.64
C ASP A 323 -5.76 17.00 5.36
N GLY A 324 -4.53 17.50 5.20
CA GLY A 324 -4.06 18.34 4.10
C GLY A 324 -4.40 19.82 4.25
N SER A 325 -4.87 20.26 5.44
CA SER A 325 -5.02 21.68 5.77
C SER A 325 -3.64 22.32 5.97
N VAL A 326 -3.47 23.53 5.46
CA VAL A 326 -2.21 24.28 5.47
C VAL A 326 -2.36 25.51 6.37
N TYR A 327 -1.39 25.73 7.25
CA TYR A 327 -1.40 26.80 8.24
C TYR A 327 -0.17 27.68 8.04
N VAL A 328 -0.36 28.97 7.71
CA VAL A 328 0.72 29.94 7.46
C VAL A 328 0.71 31.01 8.55
N THR A 329 1.82 31.26 9.22
CA THR A 329 1.97 32.43 10.11
C THR A 329 2.15 33.68 9.25
N ASP A 330 1.07 34.45 9.11
CA ASP A 330 1.01 35.70 8.38
C ASP A 330 1.41 36.84 9.33
N THR A 331 2.67 36.79 9.77
CA THR A 331 3.22 37.48 10.95
C THR A 331 2.94 38.98 10.97
N GLY A 332 3.12 39.67 9.84
CA GLY A 332 2.88 41.11 9.72
C GLY A 332 1.42 41.52 9.83
N ASN A 333 0.48 40.58 9.67
CA ASN A 333 -0.96 40.74 9.84
C ASN A 333 -1.48 40.19 11.19
N SER A 334 -0.61 39.65 12.06
CA SER A 334 -0.99 39.06 13.37
C SER A 334 -2.09 37.99 13.28
N ARG A 335 -2.04 37.15 12.24
CA ARG A 335 -2.97 36.03 12.02
C ARG A 335 -2.24 34.76 11.61
N VAL A 336 -2.85 33.60 11.85
CA VAL A 336 -2.55 32.38 11.10
C VAL A 336 -3.61 32.21 10.01
N LYS A 337 -3.17 32.08 8.76
CA LYS A 337 -4.05 31.81 7.64
C LYS A 337 -4.19 30.31 7.44
N VAL A 338 -5.43 29.85 7.38
CA VAL A 338 -5.76 28.45 7.12
C VAL A 338 -6.19 28.32 5.66
N LEU A 339 -5.57 27.38 4.95
CA LEU A 339 -5.90 27.02 3.57
C LEU A 339 -6.24 25.53 3.49
N ASP A 340 -6.95 25.13 2.45
CA ASP A 340 -7.17 23.73 2.10
C ASP A 340 -6.08 23.14 1.18
N ARG A 341 -6.25 21.87 0.77
CA ARG A 341 -5.39 21.15 -0.20
C ARG A 341 -5.28 21.82 -1.57
N GLU A 342 -6.23 22.69 -1.92
CA GLU A 342 -6.20 23.50 -3.14
C GLU A 342 -5.52 24.86 -2.95
N LEU A 343 -5.05 25.15 -1.73
CA LEU A 343 -4.54 26.43 -1.25
C LEU A 343 -5.57 27.57 -1.27
N ARG A 344 -6.86 27.24 -1.22
CA ARG A 344 -7.94 28.22 -1.06
C ARG A 344 -8.07 28.59 0.41
N VAL A 345 -8.35 29.85 0.71
CA VAL A 345 -8.54 30.34 2.09
C VAL A 345 -9.81 29.74 2.69
N THR A 346 -9.69 29.14 3.88
CA THR A 346 -10.84 28.60 4.62
C THR A 346 -11.22 29.50 5.79
N GLN A 347 -10.24 29.99 6.54
CA GLN A 347 -10.44 30.89 7.70
C GLN A 347 -9.14 31.58 8.14
N HIS A 348 -9.27 32.52 9.08
CA HIS A 348 -8.15 33.16 9.79
C HIS A 348 -8.26 32.89 11.29
N ILE A 349 -7.18 32.37 11.88
CA ILE A 349 -7.02 32.25 13.34
C ILE A 349 -6.39 33.56 13.86
N LEU A 350 -6.95 34.10 14.94
CA LEU A 350 -6.64 35.40 15.52
C LEU A 350 -6.53 35.28 17.05
N GLY A 351 -5.79 36.20 17.69
CA GLY A 351 -5.69 36.27 19.15
C GLY A 351 -4.44 35.59 19.69
N SER A 352 -4.64 34.64 20.62
CA SER A 352 -3.59 34.12 21.52
C SER A 352 -2.33 33.64 20.80
N GLY A 353 -1.19 34.20 21.19
CA GLY A 353 0.14 33.88 20.65
C GLY A 353 0.50 34.66 19.37
N LEU A 354 -0.45 35.35 18.74
CA LEU A 354 -0.28 36.08 17.47
C LEU A 354 -0.07 37.59 17.68
N GLU A 355 0.01 38.04 18.93
CA GLU A 355 0.14 39.43 19.35
C GLU A 355 1.44 40.07 18.86
N GLU A 356 1.44 41.41 18.82
CA GLU A 356 2.60 42.26 18.46
C GLU A 356 3.31 41.89 17.14
N ARG A 357 2.63 41.20 16.21
CA ARG A 357 3.22 40.66 14.97
C ARG A 357 4.43 39.76 15.25
N GLY A 358 4.38 39.02 16.37
CA GLY A 358 5.52 38.27 16.93
C GLY A 358 5.56 36.77 16.63
N ALA A 359 4.45 36.17 16.18
CA ALA A 359 4.40 34.75 15.83
C ALA A 359 5.22 34.43 14.58
N THR A 360 6.13 33.45 14.66
CA THR A 360 7.01 33.06 13.55
C THR A 360 6.90 31.58 13.20
N GLY A 361 7.37 30.69 14.07
CA GLY A 361 7.27 29.25 13.88
C GLY A 361 5.87 28.71 14.14
N ILE A 362 5.54 27.60 13.47
CA ILE A 362 4.27 26.91 13.61
C ILE A 362 4.47 25.41 13.33
N ALA A 363 3.88 24.56 14.18
CA ALA A 363 3.83 23.12 13.99
C ALA A 363 2.42 22.58 14.26
N VAL A 364 2.08 21.44 13.66
CA VAL A 364 0.85 20.68 13.92
C VAL A 364 1.18 19.50 14.82
N THR A 365 0.38 19.24 15.85
CA THR A 365 0.51 18.04 16.71
C THR A 365 -0.22 16.84 16.09
N GLU A 366 0.07 15.61 16.53
CA GLU A 366 -0.70 14.43 16.11
C GLU A 366 -2.20 14.51 16.47
N THR A 367 -2.58 15.40 17.41
CA THR A 367 -3.99 15.68 17.76
C THR A 367 -4.66 16.76 16.89
N GLY A 368 -3.94 17.34 15.93
CA GLY A 368 -4.44 18.38 15.04
C GLY A 368 -4.46 19.80 15.64
N SER A 369 -3.98 19.99 16.87
CA SER A 369 -3.72 21.32 17.42
C SER A 369 -2.46 21.96 16.79
N LEU A 370 -2.39 23.28 16.85
CA LEU A 370 -1.29 24.10 16.34
C LEU A 370 -0.44 24.59 17.52
N VAL A 371 0.86 24.35 17.47
CA VAL A 371 1.83 24.97 18.39
C VAL A 371 2.47 26.16 17.68
N LEU A 372 2.32 27.34 18.27
CA LEU A 372 2.82 28.61 17.78
C LEU A 372 3.94 29.10 18.70
N VAL A 373 4.97 29.73 18.12
CA VAL A 373 6.03 30.40 18.89
C VAL A 373 6.06 31.89 18.57
N ASN A 374 6.04 32.72 19.61
CA ASN A 374 6.10 34.18 19.51
C ASN A 374 7.43 34.67 20.07
N TRP A 375 8.31 35.19 19.21
CA TRP A 375 9.67 35.58 19.62
C TRP A 375 9.69 36.86 20.47
N ARG A 376 8.65 37.72 20.39
CA ARG A 376 8.57 38.97 21.17
C ARG A 376 8.15 38.70 22.61
N SER A 377 7.03 38.02 22.80
CA SER A 377 6.56 37.63 24.15
C SER A 377 7.31 36.43 24.73
N ARG A 378 8.13 35.75 23.90
CA ARG A 378 8.87 34.52 24.23
C ARG A 378 7.96 33.41 24.77
N GLN A 379 6.80 33.28 24.14
CA GLN A 379 5.77 32.31 24.53
C GLN A 379 5.63 31.22 23.47
N LEU A 380 5.37 30.00 23.96
CA LEU A 380 4.72 28.97 23.17
C LEU A 380 3.23 29.00 23.48
N THR A 381 2.41 28.91 22.45
CA THR A 381 0.95 28.92 22.55
C THR A 381 0.39 27.76 21.72
N GLU A 382 -0.33 26.85 22.36
CA GLU A 382 -1.05 25.79 21.69
C GLU A 382 -2.51 26.21 21.48
N VAL A 383 -2.99 26.18 20.23
CA VAL A 383 -4.38 26.50 19.86
C VAL A 383 -5.00 25.37 19.05
N MET A 384 -6.31 25.18 19.17
CA MET A 384 -7.07 24.33 18.26
C MET A 384 -7.23 25.03 16.89
N PRO A 385 -7.55 24.30 15.80
CA PRO A 385 -7.86 24.90 14.49
C PRO A 385 -9.09 25.83 14.46
N ASP A 386 -9.95 25.79 15.50
CA ASP A 386 -11.04 26.77 15.70
C ASP A 386 -10.56 28.11 16.33
N GLY A 387 -9.24 28.23 16.59
CA GLY A 387 -8.61 29.37 17.25
C GLY A 387 -8.68 29.38 18.78
N ARG A 388 -9.30 28.37 19.40
CA ARG A 388 -9.43 28.26 20.86
C ARG A 388 -8.11 27.85 21.50
N LEU A 389 -7.70 28.61 22.51
CA LEU A 389 -6.52 28.34 23.33
C LEU A 389 -6.63 26.96 24.03
N VAL A 390 -5.56 26.18 23.96
CA VAL A 390 -5.37 24.89 24.66
C VAL A 390 -4.41 25.06 25.83
N SER A 391 -3.22 25.62 25.56
CA SER A 391 -2.18 25.88 26.55
C SER A 391 -1.31 27.07 26.14
N GLN A 392 -0.67 27.74 27.09
CA GLN A 392 0.31 28.79 26.83
C GLN A 392 1.34 28.81 27.96
N PHE A 393 2.63 28.92 27.61
CA PHE A 393 3.68 29.11 28.60
C PHE A 393 4.84 29.96 28.05
N SER A 394 5.66 30.47 28.97
CA SER A 394 6.99 31.01 28.72
C SER A 394 7.96 30.39 29.72
N HIS A 395 9.27 30.52 29.47
CA HIS A 395 10.31 29.90 30.29
C HIS A 395 11.57 30.78 30.22
N ASP A 396 12.24 31.02 31.36
CA ASP A 396 13.34 31.99 31.48
C ASP A 396 14.55 31.71 30.57
N ALA A 397 14.69 30.46 30.10
CA ALA A 397 15.71 30.07 29.12
C ALA A 397 15.47 30.65 27.71
N LEU A 398 14.23 31.03 27.36
CA LEU A 398 13.89 31.57 26.04
C LEU A 398 14.43 33.01 25.89
N GLN A 399 15.19 33.25 24.83
CA GLN A 399 15.79 34.56 24.52
C GLN A 399 15.27 35.11 23.19
N ALA A 400 15.36 34.32 22.12
CA ALA A 400 14.78 34.63 20.81
C ALA A 400 14.33 33.32 20.13
N PRO A 401 13.22 32.71 20.60
CA PRO A 401 12.69 31.48 20.02
C PRO A 401 11.98 31.79 18.71
N ILE A 402 12.49 31.26 17.59
CA ILE A 402 12.06 31.65 16.24
C ILE A 402 11.24 30.59 15.52
N ASP A 403 11.48 29.30 15.81
CA ASP A 403 10.88 28.17 15.11
C ASP A 403 10.56 27.03 16.09
N VAL A 404 9.58 26.19 15.74
CA VAL A 404 9.10 25.11 16.62
C VAL A 404 8.70 23.87 15.83
N ALA A 405 9.06 22.70 16.36
CA ALA A 405 8.62 21.39 15.88
C ALA A 405 8.06 20.55 17.04
N VAL A 406 7.28 19.52 16.71
CA VAL A 406 6.65 18.61 17.68
C VAL A 406 7.10 17.17 17.40
N SER A 407 7.52 16.43 18.43
CA SER A 407 7.84 15.00 18.28
C SER A 407 6.59 14.14 18.41
N ARG A 408 6.64 12.86 17.97
CA ARG A 408 5.54 11.90 18.17
C ARG A 408 5.18 11.67 19.65
N ALA A 409 6.13 11.92 20.56
CA ALA A 409 5.89 11.87 22.00
C ALA A 409 5.19 13.12 22.57
N GLY A 410 4.91 14.13 21.74
CA GLY A 410 4.32 15.41 22.16
C GLY A 410 5.34 16.37 22.80
N GLU A 411 6.64 16.13 22.63
CA GLU A 411 7.67 17.09 23.06
C GLU A 411 7.72 18.28 22.09
N LEU A 412 8.02 19.47 22.62
CA LEU A 412 8.08 20.72 21.87
C LEU A 412 9.54 21.14 21.70
N LEU A 413 10.02 21.13 20.45
CA LEU A 413 11.41 21.41 20.09
C LEU A 413 11.50 22.83 19.53
N VAL A 414 12.19 23.72 20.24
CA VAL A 414 12.20 25.15 19.99
C VAL A 414 13.59 25.59 19.54
N ALA A 415 13.72 26.15 18.35
CA ALA A 415 14.96 26.77 17.90
C ALA A 415 15.09 28.17 18.50
N ASP A 416 16.04 28.37 19.42
CA ASP A 416 16.35 29.69 20.00
C ASP A 416 17.61 30.28 19.35
N ASN A 417 17.41 31.36 18.59
CA ASN A 417 18.46 32.08 17.86
C ASN A 417 19.33 32.96 18.78
N GLY A 418 18.83 33.32 19.97
CA GLY A 418 19.56 34.10 20.96
C GLY A 418 20.59 33.25 21.70
N LEU A 419 20.21 32.01 22.03
CA LEU A 419 21.11 31.01 22.62
C LEU A 419 22.01 30.29 21.62
N ASP A 420 21.63 30.23 20.34
CA ASP A 420 22.18 29.29 19.35
C ASP A 420 22.01 27.82 19.83
N GLN A 421 20.81 27.44 20.29
CA GLN A 421 20.47 26.10 20.80
C GLN A 421 19.04 25.67 20.45
N VAL A 422 18.79 24.37 20.36
CA VAL A 422 17.43 23.81 20.37
C VAL A 422 17.07 23.44 21.82
N LEU A 423 15.97 23.99 22.33
CA LEU A 423 15.41 23.68 23.65
C LEU A 423 14.26 22.69 23.48
N VAL A 424 14.24 21.60 24.26
CA VAL A 424 13.18 20.58 24.19
C VAL A 424 12.35 20.61 25.46
N PHE A 425 11.06 20.89 25.34
CA PHE A 425 10.10 21.00 26.45
C PHE A 425 9.08 19.86 26.44
N SER A 426 8.49 19.56 27.60
CA SER A 426 7.21 18.87 27.66
C SER A 426 6.06 19.79 27.23
N ARG A 427 4.90 19.23 26.92
CA ARG A 427 3.67 20.01 26.66
C ARG A 427 3.24 20.87 27.84
N ASP A 428 3.62 20.49 29.07
CA ASP A 428 3.41 21.25 30.31
C ASP A 428 4.45 22.39 30.52
N GLY A 429 5.35 22.61 29.57
CA GLY A 429 6.36 23.68 29.60
C GLY A 429 7.61 23.40 30.43
N GLN A 430 7.83 22.16 30.87
CA GLN A 430 9.05 21.77 31.59
C GLN A 430 10.20 21.57 30.60
N LEU A 431 11.35 22.22 30.81
CA LEU A 431 12.55 22.00 30.00
C LEU A 431 13.14 20.61 30.27
N LEU A 432 13.09 19.72 29.28
CA LEU A 432 13.54 18.32 29.37
C LEU A 432 15.03 18.18 29.04
N ARG A 433 15.49 18.83 27.98
CA ARG A 433 16.89 18.82 27.52
C ARG A 433 17.18 19.98 26.58
N THR A 434 18.46 20.27 26.37
CA THR A 434 18.92 21.15 25.29
C THR A 434 19.76 20.34 24.30
N VAL A 435 19.79 20.78 23.04
CA VAL A 435 20.55 20.14 21.97
C VAL A 435 21.42 21.19 21.29
N GLY A 436 22.72 20.83 21.17
CA GLY A 436 23.78 21.69 20.66
C GLY A 436 24.24 22.79 21.63
N GLU A 437 25.32 23.46 21.24
CA GLU A 437 25.87 24.62 21.94
C GLU A 437 26.30 25.70 20.94
N ARG A 438 26.53 26.92 21.42
CA ARG A 438 26.92 28.06 20.58
C ARG A 438 28.33 27.91 20.00
N GLY A 439 28.46 27.81 18.68
CA GLY A 439 29.75 27.67 18.02
C GLY A 439 29.69 27.33 16.53
N GLN A 440 30.73 26.67 16.00
CA GLN A 440 30.89 26.36 14.56
C GLN A 440 31.47 24.96 14.29
N ARG A 441 31.72 24.15 15.34
CA ARG A 441 32.10 22.75 15.19
C ARG A 441 30.86 21.90 14.85
N PRO A 442 31.03 20.64 14.41
CA PRO A 442 29.93 19.68 14.39
C PRO A 442 29.30 19.56 15.78
N GLY A 443 27.97 19.54 15.86
CA GLY A 443 27.21 19.54 17.11
C GLY A 443 27.04 20.92 17.76
N GLN A 444 27.60 21.97 17.18
CA GLN A 444 27.41 23.37 17.60
C GLN A 444 26.57 24.12 16.58
N PHE A 445 25.89 25.21 16.99
CA PHE A 445 25.13 26.09 16.09
C PHE A 445 25.62 27.53 16.12
N ARG A 446 25.44 28.25 15.00
CA ARG A 446 25.56 29.71 14.93
C ARG A 446 24.61 30.30 13.91
N LEU A 447 23.74 31.20 14.37
CA LEU A 447 22.55 31.67 13.66
C LEU A 447 21.64 30.49 13.30
N LEU A 448 21.29 29.69 14.32
CA LEU A 448 20.25 28.65 14.24
C LEU A 448 18.97 29.27 13.66
N SER A 449 18.42 28.69 12.59
CA SER A 449 17.34 29.28 11.80
C SER A 449 16.04 28.47 11.77
N ALA A 450 16.11 27.14 11.89
CA ALA A 450 14.93 26.27 11.92
C ALA A 450 15.22 24.89 12.53
N VAL A 451 14.15 24.18 12.90
CA VAL A 451 14.20 22.80 13.42
C VAL A 451 13.01 21.98 12.93
N CYS A 452 13.22 20.71 12.59
CA CYS A 452 12.15 19.74 12.37
C CYS A 452 12.48 18.36 12.96
N VAL A 453 11.46 17.52 13.12
CA VAL A 453 11.59 16.12 13.53
C VAL A 453 11.39 15.22 12.32
N ALA A 454 12.28 14.27 12.10
CA ALA A 454 12.24 13.32 10.99
C ALA A 454 11.36 12.09 11.33
N PRO A 455 10.91 11.29 10.33
CA PRO A 455 10.00 10.16 10.56
C PRO A 455 10.59 9.01 11.41
N ASP A 456 11.90 8.98 11.62
CA ASP A 456 12.65 8.06 12.47
C ASP A 456 12.85 8.57 13.91
N GLY A 457 12.36 9.79 14.22
CA GLY A 457 12.54 10.47 15.50
C GLY A 457 13.78 11.39 15.55
N CYS A 458 14.65 11.37 14.53
CA CYS A 458 15.84 12.22 14.54
C CYS A 458 15.50 13.72 14.46
N LEU A 459 16.29 14.53 15.15
CA LEU A 459 16.20 15.98 15.16
C LEU A 459 17.02 16.54 14.02
N VAL A 460 16.43 17.38 13.17
CA VAL A 460 17.14 18.05 12.07
C VAL A 460 17.10 19.55 12.31
N ALA A 461 18.28 20.17 12.45
CA ALA A 461 18.42 21.59 12.78
C ALA A 461 19.28 22.33 11.74
N ALA A 462 18.87 23.54 11.37
CA ALA A 462 19.50 24.34 10.32
C ALA A 462 20.20 25.58 10.87
N ASP A 463 21.41 25.86 10.38
CA ASP A 463 22.15 27.11 10.62
C ASP A 463 22.81 27.60 9.29
N SER A 464 24.12 27.82 9.27
CA SER A 464 24.93 27.81 8.05
C SER A 464 24.96 26.45 7.31
N ARG A 465 24.76 25.35 8.06
CA ARG A 465 24.72 23.92 7.68
C ARG A 465 23.31 23.35 7.96
N ILE A 466 23.12 22.06 7.72
CA ILE A 466 22.02 21.29 8.35
C ILE A 466 22.68 20.14 9.11
N GLN A 467 22.28 19.92 10.36
CA GLN A 467 22.85 18.92 11.25
C GLN A 467 21.73 18.02 11.78
N VAL A 468 21.98 16.72 11.84
CA VAL A 468 21.03 15.69 12.32
C VAL A 468 21.54 15.10 13.62
N PHE A 469 20.64 15.00 14.60
CA PHE A 469 20.90 14.50 15.95
C PHE A 469 19.90 13.38 16.29
N SER A 470 20.26 12.49 17.20
CA SER A 470 19.31 11.54 17.78
C SER A 470 18.28 12.25 18.66
N GLU A 471 17.20 11.55 19.03
CA GLU A 471 16.20 12.03 20.00
C GLU A 471 16.83 12.57 21.30
N GLN A 472 17.96 11.96 21.72
CA GLN A 472 18.71 12.33 22.93
C GLN A 472 19.71 13.48 22.73
N GLY A 473 19.74 14.09 21.54
CA GLY A 473 20.58 15.25 21.22
C GLY A 473 22.03 14.94 20.82
N GLN A 474 22.36 13.68 20.51
CA GLN A 474 23.71 13.31 20.04
C GLN A 474 23.82 13.55 18.54
N LEU A 475 24.85 14.27 18.07
CA LEU A 475 25.07 14.49 16.63
C LEU A 475 25.31 13.15 15.91
N LEU A 476 24.53 12.92 14.85
CA LEU A 476 24.66 11.75 13.98
C LEU A 476 25.41 12.07 12.69
N ARG A 477 25.14 13.22 12.06
CA ARG A 477 25.72 13.63 10.76
C ARG A 477 25.42 15.10 10.42
N GLU A 478 26.16 15.64 9.44
CA GLU A 478 25.80 16.88 8.74
C GLU A 478 25.28 16.55 7.33
N MET A 479 24.41 17.40 6.76
CA MET A 479 24.01 17.30 5.36
C MET A 479 25.03 17.99 4.45
N ILE A 480 25.58 17.25 3.49
CA ILE A 480 26.68 17.68 2.63
C ILE A 480 26.13 18.15 1.28
N ALA A 481 26.29 19.45 1.02
CA ALA A 481 26.09 20.08 -0.28
C ALA A 481 27.44 20.54 -0.85
N GLU A 482 27.87 19.91 -1.94
CA GLU A 482 29.09 20.29 -2.66
C GLU A 482 28.74 21.00 -3.98
N PRO A 483 29.47 22.07 -4.37
CA PRO A 483 30.47 22.79 -3.58
C PRO A 483 29.84 23.73 -2.54
N SER A 484 30.51 23.92 -1.40
CA SER A 484 30.02 24.77 -0.31
C SER A 484 30.13 26.27 -0.63
N VAL A 485 29.06 26.84 -1.20
CA VAL A 485 28.92 28.29 -1.44
C VAL A 485 28.43 28.98 -0.16
N ARG A 486 28.97 30.18 0.13
CA ARG A 486 28.55 30.99 1.28
C ARG A 486 27.07 31.40 1.16
N GLY A 487 26.29 30.92 2.10
CA GLY A 487 24.87 31.18 2.25
C GLY A 487 24.38 30.75 3.64
N TYR A 488 23.07 30.88 3.87
CA TYR A 488 22.40 30.40 5.08
C TYR A 488 21.16 29.58 4.71
N TYR A 489 20.70 28.74 5.63
CA TYR A 489 19.41 28.05 5.50
C TYR A 489 18.30 28.85 6.17
N GLY A 490 17.12 28.90 5.55
CA GLY A 490 15.91 29.51 6.11
C GLY A 490 15.19 28.53 7.02
N GLY A 491 14.28 27.75 6.43
CA GLY A 491 13.59 26.63 7.06
C GLY A 491 14.23 25.28 6.75
N VAL A 492 13.83 24.25 7.52
CA VAL A 492 14.09 22.83 7.23
C VAL A 492 12.83 22.00 7.52
N THR A 493 12.61 20.94 6.75
CA THR A 493 11.50 19.99 6.92
C THR A 493 11.92 18.59 6.46
N CYS A 494 11.16 17.56 6.84
CA CYS A 494 11.33 16.19 6.37
C CYS A 494 10.04 15.69 5.73
N ASP A 495 10.16 14.79 4.73
CA ASP A 495 9.03 14.02 4.23
C ASP A 495 8.96 12.62 4.88
N LEU A 496 7.86 11.90 4.63
CA LEU A 496 7.65 10.54 5.14
C LEU A 496 8.53 9.46 4.47
N LEU A 497 9.36 9.82 3.49
CA LEU A 497 10.23 8.92 2.72
C LEU A 497 11.72 9.06 3.08
N GLY A 498 12.07 9.91 4.05
CA GLY A 498 13.46 10.14 4.47
C GLY A 498 14.20 11.17 3.61
N ASN A 499 13.48 12.07 2.93
CA ASN A 499 14.06 13.25 2.30
C ASN A 499 14.08 14.43 3.29
N VAL A 500 15.21 15.12 3.40
CA VAL A 500 15.32 16.40 4.12
C VAL A 500 15.28 17.52 3.10
N LEU A 501 14.36 18.47 3.28
CA LEU A 501 14.21 19.64 2.41
C LEU A 501 14.53 20.91 3.19
N ALA A 502 15.37 21.79 2.63
CA ALA A 502 15.75 23.04 3.28
C ALA A 502 15.86 24.20 2.29
N THR A 503 15.41 25.39 2.68
CA THR A 503 15.51 26.60 1.84
C THR A 503 16.90 27.20 1.98
N ARG A 504 17.64 27.37 0.88
CA ARG A 504 18.99 27.93 0.83
C ARG A 504 18.96 29.34 0.24
N THR A 505 19.63 30.29 0.90
CA THR A 505 19.88 31.64 0.38
C THR A 505 21.36 31.91 0.23
N GLU A 506 21.75 32.31 -0.98
CA GLU A 506 23.08 32.77 -1.36
C GLU A 506 23.02 34.20 -1.89
N LYS A 507 24.17 34.79 -2.26
CA LYS A 507 24.27 36.19 -2.69
C LYS A 507 23.37 36.57 -3.88
N SER A 508 23.07 35.62 -4.77
CA SER A 508 22.31 35.86 -6.00
C SER A 508 21.33 34.73 -6.36
N ARG A 509 21.12 33.75 -5.47
CA ARG A 509 20.30 32.56 -5.72
C ARG A 509 19.51 32.19 -4.45
N HIS A 510 18.26 31.81 -4.64
CA HIS A 510 17.36 31.34 -3.58
C HIS A 510 16.66 30.08 -4.10
N TYR A 511 16.82 28.95 -3.42
CA TYR A 511 16.38 27.65 -3.91
C TYR A 511 16.10 26.70 -2.74
N VAL A 512 15.46 25.55 -2.99
CA VAL A 512 15.35 24.47 -1.99
C VAL A 512 16.37 23.38 -2.33
N GLN A 513 16.99 22.79 -1.32
CA GLN A 513 17.86 21.62 -1.47
C GLN A 513 17.15 20.39 -0.92
N VAL A 514 17.24 19.27 -1.66
CA VAL A 514 16.65 17.98 -1.28
C VAL A 514 17.79 17.00 -1.00
N PHE A 515 17.90 16.53 0.24
CA PHE A 515 18.91 15.59 0.70
C PHE A 515 18.28 14.24 1.09
N SER A 516 19.04 13.16 1.06
CA SER A 516 18.66 11.89 1.71
C SER A 516 19.11 11.91 3.18
N LEU A 517 18.18 11.65 4.10
CA LEU A 517 18.43 11.56 5.55
C LEU A 517 19.49 10.48 5.86
N ASP A 518 19.28 9.27 5.32
CA ASP A 518 20.14 8.09 5.54
C ASP A 518 21.60 8.30 5.12
N THR A 519 21.82 9.05 4.05
CA THR A 519 23.16 9.21 3.43
C THR A 519 23.81 10.56 3.73
N GLY A 520 23.04 11.56 4.16
CA GLY A 520 23.48 12.94 4.32
C GLY A 520 23.76 13.68 3.01
N LYS A 521 23.46 13.08 1.84
CA LYS A 521 23.86 13.62 0.53
C LYS A 521 22.76 14.40 -0.16
N LEU A 522 23.15 15.52 -0.79
CA LEU A 522 22.32 16.27 -1.72
C LEU A 522 21.92 15.38 -2.90
N GLN A 523 20.62 15.31 -3.21
CA GLN A 523 20.07 14.61 -4.36
C GLN A 523 19.92 15.54 -5.57
N PHE A 524 19.28 16.70 -5.35
CA PHE A 524 19.04 17.76 -6.34
C PHE A 524 18.60 19.06 -5.64
N TRP A 525 18.39 20.12 -6.43
CA TRP A 525 17.79 21.38 -5.99
C TRP A 525 16.48 21.68 -6.72
N ILE A 526 15.59 22.38 -6.03
CA ILE A 526 14.38 22.98 -6.59
C ILE A 526 14.67 24.46 -6.79
N ASP A 527 14.74 24.89 -8.05
CA ASP A 527 15.02 26.27 -8.44
C ASP A 527 14.12 26.63 -9.63
N SER A 528 13.58 27.84 -9.65
CA SER A 528 12.51 28.27 -10.56
C SER A 528 12.95 29.53 -11.27
N ASP A 529 12.90 29.55 -12.60
CA ASP A 529 13.25 30.75 -13.37
C ASP A 529 12.05 31.68 -13.55
N GLY A 530 10.88 31.10 -13.89
CA GLY A 530 9.63 31.86 -14.06
C GLY A 530 9.09 32.45 -12.76
N SER A 531 9.45 31.90 -11.60
CA SER A 531 8.99 32.35 -10.28
C SER A 531 10.06 32.18 -9.18
N ARG A 532 11.25 32.75 -9.43
CA ARG A 532 12.39 32.80 -8.49
C ARG A 532 11.96 33.17 -7.07
N LEU A 533 12.47 32.43 -6.08
CA LEU A 533 12.30 32.72 -4.64
C LEU A 533 13.04 34.01 -4.24
N ARG A 534 12.59 34.69 -3.18
CA ARG A 534 13.32 35.83 -2.57
C ARG A 534 13.31 35.72 -1.05
N ARG A 535 14.47 35.49 -0.43
CA ARG A 535 14.58 35.23 1.03
C ARG A 535 13.56 34.17 1.52
N PRO A 536 13.51 32.97 0.92
CA PRO A 536 12.60 31.91 1.37
C PRO A 536 12.82 31.61 2.85
N ALA A 537 11.72 31.52 3.61
CA ALA A 537 11.69 31.29 5.04
C ALA A 537 11.32 29.83 5.33
N GLY A 538 10.30 29.59 6.16
CA GLY A 538 9.79 28.26 6.47
C GLY A 538 9.29 27.49 5.25
N LEU A 539 9.27 26.17 5.38
CA LEU A 539 8.71 25.24 4.41
C LEU A 539 8.14 24.00 5.10
N ALA A 540 7.15 23.36 4.48
CA ALA A 540 6.57 22.11 4.95
C ALA A 540 6.30 21.17 3.77
N CYS A 541 6.50 19.87 3.99
CA CYS A 541 6.12 18.85 3.02
C CYS A 541 4.62 18.53 3.10
N SER A 542 4.11 17.94 2.02
CA SER A 542 2.77 17.39 1.89
C SER A 542 2.87 15.95 1.36
N ASP A 543 1.93 15.09 1.77
CA ASP A 543 1.97 13.63 1.50
C ASP A 543 1.85 13.28 0.00
N ASP A 544 1.52 14.24 -0.85
CA ASP A 544 1.46 14.10 -2.31
C ASP A 544 2.85 14.20 -2.99
N GLY A 545 3.91 14.54 -2.23
CA GLY A 545 5.23 14.84 -2.78
C GLY A 545 5.39 16.30 -3.25
N SER A 546 4.53 17.20 -2.75
CA SER A 546 4.70 18.65 -2.83
C SER A 546 5.39 19.21 -1.58
N VAL A 547 6.12 20.31 -1.77
CA VAL A 547 6.67 21.15 -0.70
C VAL A 547 6.14 22.56 -0.84
N LEU A 548 5.62 23.11 0.26
CA LEU A 548 5.12 24.47 0.37
C LEU A 548 6.22 25.34 0.97
N VAL A 549 6.60 26.40 0.27
CA VAL A 549 7.69 27.32 0.64
C VAL A 549 7.15 28.72 0.86
N VAL A 550 7.46 29.31 2.00
CA VAL A 550 7.12 30.71 2.31
C VAL A 550 8.14 31.65 1.67
N ASP A 551 7.72 32.38 0.64
CA ASP A 551 8.53 33.35 -0.09
C ASP A 551 8.38 34.74 0.55
N LEU A 552 8.98 34.92 1.73
CA LEU A 552 8.93 36.12 2.57
C LEU A 552 9.38 37.41 1.84
N GLY A 553 10.16 37.32 0.76
CA GLY A 553 10.51 38.46 -0.09
C GLY A 553 9.40 38.88 -1.04
N ASN A 554 8.65 37.92 -1.59
CA ASN A 554 7.51 38.19 -2.49
C ASN A 554 6.17 38.31 -1.73
N ASN A 555 6.09 37.85 -0.48
CA ASN A 555 4.86 37.74 0.34
C ASN A 555 3.84 36.77 -0.27
N CYS A 556 4.32 35.58 -0.63
CA CYS A 556 3.49 34.49 -1.16
C CYS A 556 3.93 33.12 -0.64
N LEU A 557 3.04 32.14 -0.74
CA LEU A 557 3.30 30.71 -0.55
C LEU A 557 3.43 30.05 -1.92
N LYS A 558 4.46 29.24 -2.14
CA LYS A 558 4.71 28.54 -3.41
C LYS A 558 4.76 27.02 -3.21
N GLN A 559 3.97 26.30 -4.02
CA GLN A 559 3.92 24.84 -4.03
C GLN A 559 4.81 24.29 -5.15
N TYR A 560 5.85 23.54 -4.79
CA TYR A 560 6.72 22.84 -5.73
C TYR A 560 6.53 21.34 -5.58
N ARG A 561 6.52 20.58 -6.68
CA ARG A 561 6.63 19.11 -6.61
C ARG A 561 8.09 18.69 -6.55
N TYR A 562 8.43 17.67 -5.77
CA TYR A 562 9.78 17.10 -5.72
C TYR A 562 9.83 15.57 -5.92
N LEU A 563 8.66 14.91 -5.98
CA LEU A 563 8.50 13.50 -6.32
C LEU A 563 7.85 13.29 -7.69
#